data_AF-A0A939UZZ4-F1
#
_entry.id   AF-A0A939UZZ4-F1
#
_cell.length_a   1.000
_cell.length_b   1.000
_cell.length_c   1.000
_cell.angle_alpha   90.00
_cell.angle_beta   90.00
_cell.angle_gamma   90.00
#
_symmetry.space_group_name_H-M   'P 1'
#
loop_
_entity.id
_entity.type
_entity.pdbx_description
1 polymer ?
#
loop_
_entity_poly.entity_id
_entity_poly.type
_entity_poly.pdbx_seq_one_letter_code
_entity_poly.pdbx_strand_id
1 'polypeptide(L)'
;MLINKKRNKKAIIITAVAMLAGILFILAGIFGGSVAGMFKDNFDFRDLKPEDIGKTINMDMKVYYENIDVPNKTMQTLGDLSGDWYSITFDLSDLSLDEQRLYYSKTSQYVTVQGTIRELDEAEFTEVKEGLYKLYDYIYYEKERKITLDEFHDILTETVLPYCIDVRSVSSFNWIPFIPTGIFIFLISLVLEVCFVFKLKKRIVLPVVYGLMVIVPAILFAGHIRTMLTVKKVTDGLYTMDNLECLDTQKMLDSDSGTINGMLDWIFANHFYGAPNVFTIDRNHLGFGCAAFSAETPEGDHLMGRNFDLLETDTLLVHSHPEGAYESIGVADLGIFSVGQTYPISPDSPLGKLIMVITPYVVLDGMNEKGVAAGILELNIEETHQDKGKPDLLIFCAIRGILDNCASVDEALALLESYDIHSDLEVNYHLFITDKTGRYVVVEWLDGEMVVVEHPCCTNSVIAPGEYFDKGSPDYRIKTIEEELGPDRIVTEDKAMEILDMVHSKHGITEWSCVYNLDDFSVNICLDADYSKVYSFSASELR
;
A
#
# COMPACT_ATOMS: atom_id res chain seq x y z
N MET A 1 31.91 -58.71 13.44
CA MET A 1 30.49 -59.07 13.62
C MET A 1 29.62 -57.84 13.34
N LEU A 2 29.35 -57.56 12.06
CA LEU A 2 28.47 -56.47 11.65
C LEU A 2 27.03 -56.92 11.90
N ILE A 3 26.47 -56.54 13.05
CA ILE A 3 25.09 -56.83 13.41
C ILE A 3 24.19 -56.14 12.38
N ASN A 4 23.61 -56.95 11.51
CA ASN A 4 22.60 -56.55 10.53
C ASN A 4 21.29 -56.23 11.29
N LYS A 5 21.27 -55.10 12.02
CA LYS A 5 20.06 -54.57 12.68
C LYS A 5 19.04 -54.28 11.59
N LYS A 6 17.97 -55.10 11.54
CA LYS A 6 16.80 -54.91 10.66
C LYS A 6 16.33 -53.47 10.73
N ARG A 7 16.13 -52.83 9.56
CA ARG A 7 15.49 -51.51 9.45
C ARG A 7 14.13 -51.56 10.16
N ASN A 8 13.82 -50.54 10.95
CA ASN A 8 12.56 -50.46 11.68
C ASN A 8 11.42 -50.06 10.71
N LYS A 9 10.95 -51.02 9.90
CA LYS A 9 9.94 -50.80 8.87
C LYS A 9 8.65 -50.16 9.42
N LYS A 10 8.26 -50.50 10.65
CA LYS A 10 7.09 -49.88 11.30
C LYS A 10 7.30 -48.39 11.57
N ALA A 11 8.48 -48.02 12.09
CA ALA A 11 8.79 -46.61 12.35
C ALA A 11 8.83 -45.77 11.07
N ILE A 12 9.40 -46.33 9.99
CA ILE A 12 9.44 -45.69 8.65
C ILE A 12 8.02 -45.47 8.11
N ILE A 13 7.14 -46.47 8.20
CA ILE A 13 5.74 -46.32 7.76
C ILE A 13 5.02 -45.24 8.58
N ILE A 14 5.23 -45.20 9.90
CA ILE A 14 4.61 -44.20 10.78
C ILE A 14 5.08 -42.79 10.43
N THR A 15 6.39 -42.58 10.19
CA THR A 15 6.92 -41.26 9.82
C THR A 15 6.44 -40.83 8.43
N ALA A 16 6.34 -41.74 7.47
CA ALA A 16 5.80 -41.44 6.15
C ALA A 16 4.31 -41.02 6.22
N VAL A 17 3.50 -41.69 7.05
CA VAL A 17 2.10 -41.29 7.29
C VAL A 17 2.04 -39.92 7.98
N ALA A 18 2.93 -39.64 8.93
CA ALA A 18 2.99 -38.34 9.59
C ALA A 18 3.44 -37.22 8.63
N MET A 19 4.36 -37.49 7.70
CA MET A 19 4.70 -36.55 6.62
C MET A 19 3.49 -36.24 5.74
N LEU A 20 2.73 -37.26 5.33
CA LEU A 20 1.49 -37.06 4.57
C LEU A 20 0.45 -36.24 5.35
N ALA A 21 0.30 -36.49 6.65
CA ALA A 21 -0.55 -35.68 7.51
C ALA A 21 -0.06 -34.22 7.57
N GLY A 22 1.25 -33.99 7.69
CA GLY A 22 1.83 -32.64 7.63
C GLY A 22 1.49 -31.91 6.32
N ILE A 23 1.61 -32.59 5.18
CA ILE A 23 1.22 -32.04 3.87
C ILE A 23 -0.28 -31.71 3.83
N LEU A 24 -1.14 -32.59 4.33
CA LEU A 24 -2.59 -32.34 4.39
C LEU A 24 -2.93 -31.13 5.26
N PHE A 25 -2.22 -30.91 6.37
CA PHE A 25 -2.37 -29.71 7.20
C PHE A 25 -1.92 -28.45 6.45
N ILE A 26 -0.80 -28.49 5.73
CA ILE A 26 -0.36 -27.37 4.89
C ILE A 26 -1.42 -27.04 3.84
N LEU A 27 -1.91 -28.05 3.13
CA LEU A 27 -2.96 -27.88 2.11
C LEU A 27 -4.27 -27.37 2.70
N ALA A 28 -4.66 -27.84 3.89
CA ALA A 28 -5.83 -27.32 4.60
C ALA A 28 -5.63 -25.86 5.02
N GLY A 29 -4.41 -25.48 5.41
CA GLY A 29 -4.10 -24.08 5.73
C GLY A 29 -4.17 -23.16 4.52
N ILE A 30 -3.69 -23.62 3.35
CA ILE A 30 -3.67 -22.84 2.11
C ILE A 30 -5.06 -22.78 1.45
N PHE A 31 -5.76 -23.91 1.35
CA PHE A 31 -6.98 -24.04 0.56
C PHE A 31 -8.26 -24.21 1.39
N GLY A 32 -8.15 -24.35 2.71
CA GLY A 32 -9.28 -24.70 3.56
C GLY A 32 -10.42 -23.70 3.50
N GLY A 33 -10.10 -22.40 3.45
CA GLY A 33 -11.10 -21.32 3.30
C GLY A 33 -11.88 -21.44 1.99
N SER A 34 -11.18 -21.60 0.87
CA SER A 34 -11.79 -21.75 -0.46
C SER A 34 -12.60 -23.03 -0.59
N VAL A 35 -12.08 -24.15 -0.07
CA VAL A 35 -12.75 -25.46 -0.12
C VAL A 35 -14.00 -25.47 0.75
N ALA A 36 -13.94 -24.92 1.97
CA ALA A 36 -15.11 -24.80 2.82
C ALA A 36 -16.18 -23.89 2.19
N GLY A 37 -15.74 -22.82 1.50
CA GLY A 37 -16.62 -21.90 0.77
C GLY A 37 -17.39 -22.55 -0.38
N MET A 38 -16.79 -23.51 -1.10
CA MET A 38 -17.47 -24.25 -2.19
C MET A 38 -18.70 -25.05 -1.74
N PHE A 39 -18.85 -25.31 -0.43
CA PHE A 39 -19.96 -26.07 0.12
C PHE A 39 -20.97 -25.21 0.90
N LYS A 40 -20.83 -23.88 0.85
CA LYS A 40 -21.72 -22.93 1.52
C LYS A 40 -22.53 -22.17 0.47
N ASP A 41 -23.85 -22.15 0.64
CA ASP A 41 -24.73 -21.33 -0.18
C ASP A 41 -24.56 -19.85 0.24
N ASN A 42 -24.33 -18.96 -0.72
CA ASN A 42 -24.29 -17.53 -0.42
C ASN A 42 -25.69 -17.05 -0.03
N PHE A 43 -25.77 -16.25 1.03
CA PHE A 43 -26.99 -15.49 1.30
C PHE A 43 -27.22 -14.46 0.20
N ASP A 44 -28.33 -14.61 -0.52
CA ASP A 44 -28.74 -13.68 -1.56
C ASP A 44 -29.59 -12.57 -0.96
N PHE A 45 -28.98 -11.42 -0.69
CA PHE A 45 -29.69 -10.30 -0.12
C PHE A 45 -30.68 -9.63 -1.09
N ARG A 46 -30.70 -10.02 -2.38
CA ARG A 46 -31.72 -9.57 -3.34
C ARG A 46 -33.11 -10.09 -3.00
N ASP A 47 -33.19 -11.16 -2.22
CA ASP A 47 -34.44 -11.77 -1.78
C ASP A 47 -35.04 -11.10 -0.52
N LEU A 48 -34.35 -10.10 0.05
CA LEU A 48 -34.82 -9.37 1.23
C LEU A 48 -36.10 -8.58 0.93
N LYS A 49 -37.04 -8.63 1.86
CA LYS A 49 -38.35 -7.97 1.77
C LYS A 49 -38.62 -7.13 3.01
N PRO A 50 -39.58 -6.19 2.95
CA PRO A 50 -39.97 -5.41 4.12
C PRO A 50 -40.37 -6.26 5.34
N GLU A 51 -40.89 -7.49 5.14
CA GLU A 51 -41.24 -8.39 6.24
C GLU A 51 -40.02 -9.03 6.94
N ASP A 52 -38.81 -8.84 6.40
CA ASP A 52 -37.56 -9.33 6.99
C ASP A 52 -36.96 -8.34 8.00
N ILE A 53 -37.47 -7.11 8.07
CA ILE A 53 -37.04 -6.10 9.04
C ILE A 53 -37.20 -6.64 10.48
N GLY A 54 -36.15 -6.47 11.28
CA GLY A 54 -36.05 -6.94 12.66
C GLY A 54 -35.66 -8.42 12.80
N LYS A 55 -35.53 -9.18 11.71
CA LYS A 55 -35.03 -10.56 11.79
C LYS A 55 -33.53 -10.56 12.06
N THR A 56 -33.12 -11.39 13.02
CA THR A 56 -31.71 -11.73 13.20
C THR A 56 -31.32 -12.78 12.15
N ILE A 57 -30.22 -12.51 11.49
CA ILE A 57 -29.59 -13.40 10.53
C ILE A 57 -28.28 -13.94 11.10
N ASN A 58 -27.96 -15.18 10.76
CA ASN A 58 -26.67 -15.81 11.01
C ASN A 58 -26.30 -16.54 9.73
N MET A 59 -25.40 -15.95 8.94
CA MET A 59 -25.14 -16.39 7.57
C MET A 59 -23.67 -16.49 7.30
N ASP A 60 -23.32 -17.44 6.44
CA ASP A 60 -22.02 -17.45 5.80
C ASP A 60 -22.10 -16.66 4.50
N MET A 61 -21.14 -15.77 4.29
CA MET A 61 -21.03 -15.03 3.05
C MET A 61 -19.59 -14.78 2.67
N LYS A 62 -19.37 -14.65 1.36
CA LYS A 62 -18.09 -14.20 0.83
C LYS A 62 -18.03 -12.68 0.93
N VAL A 63 -17.01 -12.18 1.60
CA VAL A 63 -16.84 -10.75 1.81
C VAL A 63 -16.41 -10.10 0.49
N TYR A 64 -17.21 -9.15 0.05
CA TYR A 64 -16.99 -8.29 -1.11
C TYR A 64 -17.53 -6.95 -0.68
N TYR A 65 -16.64 -6.04 -0.32
CA TYR A 65 -17.06 -4.76 0.23
C TYR A 65 -16.49 -3.60 -0.57
N GLU A 66 -17.25 -2.52 -0.57
CA GLU A 66 -16.82 -1.19 -1.00
C GLU A 66 -16.71 -0.31 0.25
N ASN A 67 -15.60 0.41 0.39
CA ASN A 67 -15.40 1.35 1.47
C ASN A 67 -15.90 2.73 1.03
N ILE A 68 -17.12 3.09 1.45
CA ILE A 68 -17.83 4.29 1.00
C ILE A 68 -17.49 5.54 1.82
N ASP A 69 -16.39 5.53 2.59
CA ASP A 69 -15.99 6.66 3.46
C ASP A 69 -17.14 7.13 4.39
N VAL A 70 -17.87 6.16 4.94
CA VAL A 70 -18.91 6.40 5.96
C VAL A 70 -18.50 5.70 7.25
N PRO A 71 -18.38 6.40 8.39
CA PRO A 71 -17.88 5.82 9.62
C PRO A 71 -18.62 4.55 10.04
N ASN A 72 -17.87 3.46 10.21
CA ASN A 72 -18.36 2.13 10.58
C ASN A 72 -19.38 1.50 9.61
N LYS A 73 -19.62 2.09 8.42
CA LYS A 73 -20.51 1.51 7.42
C LYS A 73 -19.70 1.06 6.21
N THR A 74 -20.09 -0.07 5.63
CA THR A 74 -19.48 -0.58 4.40
C THR A 74 -20.56 -1.16 3.49
N MET A 75 -20.33 -1.14 2.19
CA MET A 75 -21.27 -1.70 1.23
C MET A 75 -20.85 -3.11 0.85
N GLN A 76 -21.59 -4.12 1.33
CA GLN A 76 -21.39 -5.48 0.90
C GLN A 76 -22.07 -5.69 -0.46
N THR A 77 -21.29 -6.05 -1.47
CA THR A 77 -21.74 -6.23 -2.85
C THR A 77 -21.93 -7.71 -3.17
N LEU A 78 -22.95 -8.00 -3.98
CA LEU A 78 -23.24 -9.30 -4.55
C LEU A 78 -23.63 -9.10 -6.01
N GLY A 79 -22.85 -9.70 -6.90
CA GLY A 79 -23.15 -9.73 -8.32
C GLY A 79 -22.99 -11.14 -8.88
N ASP A 80 -23.53 -11.34 -10.07
CA ASP A 80 -23.19 -12.49 -10.89
C ASP A 80 -22.37 -12.06 -12.11
N LEU A 81 -21.81 -13.04 -12.84
CA LEU A 81 -21.02 -12.81 -14.03
C LEU A 81 -21.80 -12.19 -15.21
N SER A 82 -23.11 -11.94 -15.06
CA SER A 82 -23.98 -11.34 -16.07
C SER A 82 -24.08 -9.82 -15.97
N GLY A 83 -23.56 -9.21 -14.89
CA GLY A 83 -23.38 -7.76 -14.77
C GLY A 83 -24.41 -7.02 -13.92
N ASP A 84 -25.33 -7.73 -13.27
CA ASP A 84 -26.29 -7.14 -12.32
C ASP A 84 -25.68 -7.15 -10.91
N TRP A 85 -25.13 -6.01 -10.48
CA TRP A 85 -24.54 -5.81 -9.16
C TRP A 85 -25.56 -5.17 -8.22
N TYR A 86 -25.73 -5.74 -7.04
CA TYR A 86 -26.51 -5.15 -5.96
C TYR A 86 -25.65 -5.03 -4.72
N SER A 87 -25.94 -4.03 -3.90
CA SER A 87 -25.20 -3.76 -2.68
C SER A 87 -26.15 -3.50 -1.53
N ILE A 88 -25.74 -3.95 -0.34
CA ILE A 88 -26.46 -3.72 0.91
C ILE A 88 -25.51 -3.10 1.93
N THR A 89 -26.01 -2.17 2.73
CA THR A 89 -25.21 -1.52 3.77
C THR A 89 -25.02 -2.45 4.96
N PHE A 90 -23.79 -2.58 5.42
CA PHE A 90 -23.44 -3.24 6.67
C PHE A 90 -23.02 -2.16 7.66
N ASP A 91 -23.68 -2.11 8.80
CA ASP A 91 -23.30 -1.26 9.92
C ASP A 91 -22.47 -2.09 10.90
N LEU A 92 -21.19 -1.76 11.00
CA LEU A 92 -20.18 -2.43 11.81
C LEU A 92 -19.94 -1.70 13.15
N SER A 93 -20.73 -0.68 13.49
CA SER A 93 -20.51 0.16 14.68
C SER A 93 -20.63 -0.59 16.01
N ASP A 94 -21.38 -1.68 16.02
CA ASP A 94 -21.53 -2.57 17.17
C ASP A 94 -20.37 -3.60 17.32
N LEU A 95 -19.48 -3.69 16.33
CA LEU A 95 -18.32 -4.58 16.37
C LEU A 95 -17.15 -3.97 17.13
N SER A 96 -16.35 -4.84 17.75
CA SER A 96 -15.02 -4.43 18.21
C SER A 96 -14.09 -4.12 17.03
N LEU A 97 -13.07 -3.28 17.25
CA LEU A 97 -12.06 -2.98 16.22
C LEU A 97 -11.41 -4.25 15.64
N ASP A 98 -11.19 -5.27 16.46
CA ASP A 98 -10.64 -6.55 15.99
C ASP A 98 -11.61 -7.32 15.08
N GLU A 99 -12.92 -7.23 15.31
CA GLU A 99 -13.95 -7.83 14.45
C GLU A 99 -14.15 -7.05 13.15
N GLN A 100 -14.06 -5.72 13.20
CA GLN A 100 -14.05 -4.87 12.00
C GLN A 100 -12.85 -5.21 11.11
N ARG A 101 -11.64 -5.23 11.70
CA ARG A 101 -10.41 -5.68 11.01
C ARG A 101 -10.53 -7.10 10.48
N LEU A 102 -11.17 -8.01 11.24
CA LEU A 102 -11.41 -9.37 10.77
C LEU A 102 -12.27 -9.36 9.51
N TYR A 103 -13.36 -8.60 9.47
CA TYR A 103 -14.22 -8.48 8.29
C TYR A 103 -13.43 -8.00 7.06
N TYR A 104 -12.72 -6.87 7.19
CA TYR A 104 -11.92 -6.31 6.10
C TYR A 104 -10.75 -7.23 5.66
N SER A 105 -10.14 -7.98 6.59
CA SER A 105 -9.13 -9.01 6.29
C SER A 105 -9.59 -10.22 5.49
N LYS A 106 -10.89 -10.30 5.22
CA LYS A 106 -11.50 -11.46 4.58
C LYS A 106 -12.07 -11.16 3.21
N THR A 107 -11.64 -10.08 2.54
CA THR A 107 -11.96 -9.83 1.13
C THR A 107 -11.77 -11.09 0.29
N SER A 108 -12.78 -11.43 -0.51
CA SER A 108 -12.86 -12.67 -1.29
C SER A 108 -12.77 -13.98 -0.50
N GLN A 109 -12.96 -13.96 0.82
CA GLN A 109 -13.03 -15.12 1.70
C GLN A 109 -14.39 -15.21 2.39
N TYR A 110 -14.73 -16.39 2.90
CA TYR A 110 -15.98 -16.62 3.62
C TYR A 110 -15.84 -16.26 5.10
N VAL A 111 -16.80 -15.50 5.60
CA VAL A 111 -17.01 -15.23 7.02
C VAL A 111 -18.43 -15.60 7.42
N THR A 112 -18.63 -15.85 8.70
CA THR A 112 -19.95 -15.97 9.32
C THR A 112 -20.30 -14.63 9.95
N VAL A 113 -21.37 -14.01 9.47
CA VAL A 113 -21.91 -12.73 9.95
C VAL A 113 -23.19 -13.01 10.73
N GLN A 114 -23.28 -12.45 11.93
CA GLN A 114 -24.53 -12.36 12.66
C GLN A 114 -24.94 -10.89 12.76
N GLY A 115 -26.18 -10.60 12.39
CA GLY A 115 -26.70 -9.22 12.43
C GLY A 115 -28.21 -9.18 12.45
N THR A 116 -28.75 -7.96 12.49
CA THR A 116 -30.19 -7.73 12.41
C THR A 116 -30.50 -6.85 11.21
N ILE A 117 -31.51 -7.23 10.43
CA ILE A 117 -31.93 -6.45 9.27
C ILE A 117 -32.74 -5.25 9.75
N ARG A 118 -32.44 -4.07 9.23
CA ARG A 118 -33.24 -2.85 9.40
C ARG A 118 -33.40 -2.10 8.09
N GLU A 119 -34.34 -1.18 8.08
CA GLU A 119 -34.46 -0.19 7.00
C GLU A 119 -33.47 0.95 7.22
N LEU A 120 -32.91 1.48 6.14
CA LEU A 120 -32.15 2.73 6.18
C LEU A 120 -33.12 3.89 6.27
N ASP A 121 -32.86 4.84 7.18
CA ASP A 121 -33.63 6.09 7.15
C ASP A 121 -33.17 6.98 5.98
N GLU A 122 -33.94 8.03 5.69
CA GLU A 122 -33.68 8.89 4.53
C GLU A 122 -32.32 9.62 4.62
N ALA A 123 -31.87 9.96 5.83
CA ALA A 123 -30.61 10.65 6.04
C ALA A 123 -29.43 9.70 5.84
N GLU A 124 -29.49 8.51 6.43
CA GLU A 124 -28.47 7.47 6.27
C GLU A 124 -28.42 6.94 4.83
N PHE A 125 -29.57 6.78 4.17
CA PHE A 125 -29.61 6.38 2.76
C PHE A 125 -28.97 7.45 1.86
N THR A 126 -29.14 8.72 2.20
CA THR A 126 -28.47 9.83 1.50
C THR A 126 -26.96 9.79 1.73
N GLU A 127 -26.52 9.64 2.98
CA GLU A 127 -25.09 9.52 3.35
C GLU A 127 -24.41 8.37 2.60
N VAL A 128 -25.05 7.19 2.55
CA VAL A 128 -24.52 6.01 1.85
C VAL A 128 -24.38 6.27 0.35
N LYS A 129 -25.39 6.89 -0.28
CA LYS A 129 -25.33 7.23 -1.72
C LYS A 129 -24.26 8.26 -2.02
N GLU A 130 -24.13 9.29 -1.20
CA GLU A 130 -23.09 10.31 -1.37
C GLU A 130 -21.69 9.70 -1.26
N GLY A 131 -21.47 8.80 -0.29
CA GLY A 131 -20.24 8.02 -0.19
C GLY A 131 -19.97 7.17 -1.43
N LEU A 132 -21.00 6.51 -1.96
CA LEU A 132 -20.90 5.75 -3.21
C LEU A 132 -20.58 6.63 -4.42
N TYR A 133 -21.16 7.84 -4.51
CA TYR A 133 -20.87 8.77 -5.60
C TYR A 133 -19.41 9.22 -5.55
N LYS A 134 -18.92 9.63 -4.37
CA LYS A 134 -17.50 9.99 -4.20
C LYS A 134 -16.57 8.88 -4.65
N LEU A 135 -16.90 7.63 -4.30
CA LEU A 135 -16.09 6.47 -4.67
C LEU A 135 -16.08 6.21 -6.19
N TYR A 136 -17.15 6.54 -6.91
CA TYR A 136 -17.32 6.15 -8.32
C TYR A 136 -17.30 7.30 -9.33
N ASP A 137 -17.29 8.55 -8.87
CA ASP A 137 -17.29 9.73 -9.74
C ASP A 137 -16.09 9.75 -10.70
N TYR A 138 -14.92 9.29 -10.25
CA TYR A 138 -13.73 9.21 -11.11
C TYR A 138 -13.99 8.38 -12.38
N ILE A 139 -14.74 7.26 -12.27
CA ILE A 139 -15.08 6.39 -13.41
C ILE A 139 -15.92 7.14 -14.45
N TYR A 140 -16.78 8.06 -14.01
CA TYR A 140 -17.57 8.88 -14.91
C TYR A 140 -16.67 9.81 -15.74
N TYR A 141 -15.63 10.39 -15.13
CA TYR A 141 -14.72 11.32 -15.78
C TYR A 141 -13.64 10.64 -16.64
N GLU A 142 -13.23 9.41 -16.32
CA GLU A 142 -12.25 8.66 -17.10
C GLU A 142 -12.81 8.03 -18.39
N LYS A 143 -14.11 7.72 -18.41
CA LYS A 143 -14.75 7.06 -19.56
C LYS A 143 -15.61 8.05 -20.31
N GLU A 144 -15.51 8.08 -21.65
CA GLU A 144 -16.49 8.81 -22.49
C GLU A 144 -17.89 8.19 -22.32
N ARG A 145 -18.63 8.66 -21.33
CA ARG A 145 -20.00 8.25 -21.02
C ARG A 145 -20.98 9.10 -21.83
N LYS A 146 -22.01 8.47 -22.37
CA LYS A 146 -23.10 9.14 -23.12
C LYS A 146 -24.25 9.61 -22.24
N ILE A 147 -24.07 9.56 -20.93
CA ILE A 147 -25.06 9.90 -19.90
C ILE A 147 -24.55 11.08 -19.09
N THR A 148 -25.43 11.81 -18.41
CA THR A 148 -25.04 12.87 -17.48
C THR A 148 -24.52 12.29 -16.17
N LEU A 149 -23.85 13.11 -15.35
CA LEU A 149 -23.42 12.71 -14.01
C LEU A 149 -24.61 12.33 -13.13
N ASP A 150 -25.69 13.10 -13.18
CA ASP A 150 -26.93 12.81 -12.45
C ASP A 150 -27.52 11.44 -12.88
N GLU A 151 -27.54 11.15 -14.19
CA GLU A 151 -27.98 9.85 -14.71
C GLU A 151 -27.06 8.71 -14.26
N PHE A 152 -25.76 8.97 -14.09
CA PHE A 152 -24.81 8.00 -13.56
C PHE A 152 -25.04 7.76 -12.05
N HIS A 153 -25.28 8.81 -11.27
CA HIS A 153 -25.65 8.73 -9.85
C HIS A 153 -26.96 7.98 -9.63
N ASP A 154 -27.94 8.18 -10.50
CA ASP A 154 -29.20 7.43 -10.49
C ASP A 154 -28.94 5.93 -10.70
N ILE A 155 -28.09 5.56 -11.67
CA ILE A 155 -27.71 4.16 -11.92
C ILE A 155 -27.02 3.56 -10.69
N LEU A 156 -26.06 4.27 -10.09
CA LEU A 156 -25.38 3.80 -8.87
C LEU A 156 -26.40 3.58 -7.74
N THR A 157 -27.33 4.52 -7.56
CA THR A 157 -28.38 4.44 -6.54
C THR A 157 -29.30 3.24 -6.73
N GLU A 158 -29.66 2.91 -7.96
CA GLU A 158 -30.52 1.75 -8.26
C GLU A 158 -29.90 0.41 -7.82
N THR A 159 -28.58 0.34 -7.67
CA THR A 159 -27.88 -0.86 -7.18
C THR A 159 -27.92 -1.00 -5.65
N VAL A 160 -28.27 0.06 -4.92
CA VAL A 160 -28.25 0.08 -3.44
C VAL A 160 -29.61 -0.34 -2.89
N LEU A 161 -29.64 -1.42 -2.12
CA LEU A 161 -30.85 -1.84 -1.42
C LEU A 161 -31.16 -0.88 -0.26
N PRO A 162 -32.45 -0.60 0.02
CA PRO A 162 -32.86 0.31 1.09
C PRO A 162 -32.77 -0.31 2.50
N TYR A 163 -31.93 -1.34 2.66
CA TYR A 163 -31.79 -2.10 3.89
C TYR A 163 -30.36 -2.00 4.42
N CYS A 164 -30.24 -2.14 5.73
CA CYS A 164 -28.98 -2.25 6.43
C CYS A 164 -28.98 -3.52 7.27
N ILE A 165 -27.80 -4.13 7.42
CA ILE A 165 -27.56 -5.18 8.40
C ILE A 165 -26.72 -4.58 9.52
N ASP A 166 -27.33 -4.45 10.70
CA ASP A 166 -26.61 -4.10 11.92
C ASP A 166 -25.80 -5.31 12.37
N VAL A 167 -24.51 -5.31 12.08
CA VAL A 167 -23.63 -6.46 12.31
C VAL A 167 -23.25 -6.52 13.79
N ARG A 168 -23.62 -7.63 14.43
CA ARG A 168 -23.42 -7.88 15.86
C ARG A 168 -22.21 -8.76 16.16
N SER A 169 -21.79 -9.59 15.21
CA SER A 169 -20.52 -10.32 15.29
C SER A 169 -20.09 -10.76 13.91
N VAL A 170 -18.77 -10.87 13.74
CA VAL A 170 -18.14 -11.48 12.57
C VAL A 170 -17.19 -12.55 13.07
N SER A 171 -17.26 -13.73 12.48
CA SER A 171 -16.31 -14.80 12.78
C SER A 171 -15.83 -15.47 11.50
N SER A 172 -14.60 -15.97 11.54
CA SER A 172 -14.08 -16.81 10.46
C SER A 172 -13.23 -17.92 11.06
N PHE A 173 -13.20 -19.06 10.38
CA PHE A 173 -12.30 -20.12 10.80
C PHE A 173 -10.88 -19.75 10.40
N ASN A 174 -9.98 -19.67 11.37
CA ASN A 174 -8.59 -19.36 11.10
C ASN A 174 -7.84 -20.60 10.58
N TRP A 175 -7.63 -20.66 9.27
CA TRP A 175 -6.88 -21.74 8.60
C TRP A 175 -5.37 -21.57 8.71
N ILE A 176 -4.87 -20.35 9.01
CA ILE A 176 -3.44 -20.03 9.02
C ILE A 176 -2.64 -20.94 9.98
N PRO A 177 -3.10 -21.25 11.21
CA PRO A 177 -2.36 -22.12 12.14
C PRO A 177 -2.05 -23.53 11.61
N PHE A 178 -2.80 -24.02 10.61
CA PHE A 178 -2.55 -25.33 10.01
C PHE A 178 -1.27 -25.36 9.17
N ILE A 179 -0.85 -24.23 8.60
CA ILE A 179 0.38 -24.11 7.80
C ILE A 179 1.63 -24.37 8.67
N PRO A 180 1.93 -23.58 9.72
CA PRO A 180 3.12 -23.82 10.53
C PRO A 180 3.05 -25.16 11.27
N THR A 181 1.85 -25.59 11.70
CA THR A 181 1.65 -26.92 12.29
C THR A 181 2.00 -28.04 11.32
N GLY A 182 1.53 -27.94 10.08
CA GLY A 182 1.81 -28.90 9.03
C GLY A 182 3.29 -28.94 8.64
N ILE A 183 3.94 -27.77 8.51
CA ILE A 183 5.39 -27.64 8.28
C ILE A 183 6.17 -28.32 9.41
N PHE A 184 5.79 -28.06 10.67
CA PHE A 184 6.45 -28.64 11.84
C PHE A 184 6.32 -30.18 11.86
N ILE A 185 5.11 -30.71 11.64
CA ILE A 185 4.86 -32.15 11.57
C ILE A 185 5.67 -32.77 10.43
N PHE A 186 5.66 -32.15 9.25
CA PHE A 186 6.38 -32.63 8.08
C PHE A 186 7.89 -32.66 8.33
N LEU A 187 8.50 -31.57 8.81
CA LEU A 187 9.94 -31.47 9.02
C LEU A 187 10.43 -32.41 10.13
N ILE A 188 9.70 -32.52 11.24
CA ILE A 188 10.05 -33.50 12.28
C ILE A 188 9.97 -34.92 11.74
N SER A 189 8.91 -35.24 10.99
CA SER A 189 8.72 -36.57 10.44
C SER A 189 9.80 -36.90 9.42
N LEU A 190 10.18 -35.95 8.56
CA LEU A 190 11.28 -36.06 7.61
C LEU A 190 12.64 -36.31 8.30
N VAL A 191 12.95 -35.56 9.36
CA VAL A 191 14.20 -35.74 10.12
C VAL A 191 14.22 -37.11 10.81
N LEU A 192 13.10 -37.56 11.36
CA LEU A 192 12.96 -38.89 11.96
C LEU A 192 13.12 -40.00 10.90
N GLU A 193 12.51 -39.84 9.73
CA GLU A 193 12.64 -40.73 8.57
C GLU A 193 14.13 -40.90 8.20
N VAL A 194 14.85 -39.79 8.01
CA VAL A 194 16.30 -39.76 7.75
C VAL A 194 17.07 -40.46 8.87
N CYS A 195 16.75 -40.16 10.14
CA CYS A 195 17.40 -40.83 11.27
C CYS A 195 17.19 -42.36 11.24
N PHE A 196 16.01 -42.85 10.87
CA PHE A 196 15.72 -44.28 10.78
C PHE A 196 16.38 -44.94 9.58
N VAL A 197 16.40 -44.27 8.42
CA VAL A 197 17.01 -44.78 7.18
C VAL A 197 18.52 -44.90 7.31
N PHE A 198 19.18 -43.88 7.89
CA PHE A 198 20.63 -43.77 8.04
C PHE A 198 21.16 -44.20 9.42
N LYS A 199 20.28 -44.63 10.34
CA LYS A 199 20.62 -45.08 11.70
C LYS A 199 21.32 -44.02 12.57
N LEU A 200 20.93 -42.75 12.39
CA LEU A 200 21.47 -41.63 13.17
C LEU A 200 20.87 -41.61 14.59
N LYS A 201 21.61 -41.05 15.55
CA LYS A 201 21.14 -40.91 16.95
C LYS A 201 20.14 -39.76 17.04
N LYS A 202 18.84 -40.05 16.98
CA LYS A 202 17.76 -39.04 17.06
C LYS A 202 17.90 -38.03 18.21
N ARG A 203 18.40 -38.46 19.37
CA ARG A 203 18.66 -37.58 20.53
C ARG A 203 19.72 -36.48 20.29
N ILE A 204 20.51 -36.62 19.23
CA ILE A 204 21.52 -35.65 18.80
C ILE A 204 21.02 -34.90 17.57
N VAL A 205 20.46 -35.60 16.58
CA VAL A 205 20.03 -34.99 15.32
C VAL A 205 18.84 -34.06 15.49
N LEU A 206 17.81 -34.43 16.27
CA LEU A 206 16.62 -33.59 16.43
C LEU A 206 16.96 -32.21 17.02
N PRO A 207 17.69 -32.12 18.16
CA PRO A 207 18.05 -30.81 18.72
C PRO A 207 18.93 -29.97 17.79
N VAL A 208 19.84 -30.61 17.05
CA VAL A 208 20.72 -29.91 16.10
C VAL A 208 19.91 -29.36 14.92
N VAL A 209 19.05 -30.17 14.30
CA VAL A 209 18.24 -29.71 13.17
C VAL A 209 17.24 -28.64 13.62
N TYR A 210 16.59 -28.83 14.78
CA TYR A 210 15.71 -27.81 15.34
C TYR A 210 16.45 -26.51 15.66
N GLY A 211 17.64 -26.61 16.26
CA GLY A 211 18.50 -25.46 16.51
C GLY A 211 18.85 -24.72 15.22
N LEU A 212 19.23 -25.43 14.15
CA LEU A 212 19.52 -24.83 12.86
C LEU A 212 18.28 -24.21 12.21
N MET A 213 17.11 -24.84 12.31
CA MET A 213 15.85 -24.31 11.79
C MET A 213 15.41 -23.00 12.44
N VAL A 214 15.85 -22.72 13.66
CA VAL A 214 15.58 -21.45 14.34
C VAL A 214 16.71 -20.45 14.11
N ILE A 215 17.96 -20.90 14.27
CA ILE A 215 19.14 -20.03 14.20
C ILE A 215 19.36 -19.51 12.77
N VAL A 216 19.20 -20.35 11.74
CA VAL A 216 19.47 -19.93 10.36
C VAL A 216 18.50 -18.83 9.92
N PRO A 217 17.17 -18.98 10.02
CA PRO A 217 16.25 -17.88 9.70
C PRO A 217 16.46 -16.65 10.59
N ALA A 218 16.76 -16.82 11.89
CA ALA A 218 17.03 -15.68 12.77
C ALA A 218 18.26 -14.88 12.36
N ILE A 219 19.29 -15.53 11.82
CA ILE A 219 20.48 -14.86 11.27
C ILE A 219 20.17 -14.22 9.92
N LEU A 220 19.49 -14.95 9.03
CA LEU A 220 19.14 -14.47 7.69
C LEU A 220 18.21 -13.24 7.76
N PHE A 221 17.20 -13.27 8.60
CA PHE A 221 16.24 -12.17 8.78
C PHE A 221 16.63 -11.22 9.92
N ALA A 222 17.88 -11.23 10.38
CA ALA A 222 18.29 -10.43 11.53
C ALA A 222 18.06 -8.93 11.28
N GLY A 223 18.42 -8.41 10.11
CA GLY A 223 18.22 -7.00 9.80
C GLY A 223 16.76 -6.64 9.47
N HIS A 224 16.00 -7.55 8.83
CA HIS A 224 14.54 -7.44 8.73
C HIS A 224 13.87 -7.32 10.09
N ILE A 225 14.19 -8.22 11.04
CA ILE A 225 13.65 -8.20 12.40
C ILE A 225 14.04 -6.92 13.11
N ARG A 226 15.29 -6.46 12.97
CA ARG A 226 15.74 -5.20 13.56
C ARG A 226 14.93 -4.03 13.02
N THR A 227 14.73 -3.94 11.70
CA THR A 227 13.90 -2.93 11.06
C THR A 227 12.45 -2.99 11.52
N MET A 228 11.83 -4.17 11.59
CA MET A 228 10.46 -4.33 12.11
C MET A 228 10.31 -3.84 13.55
N LEU A 229 11.37 -3.93 14.37
CA LEU A 229 11.37 -3.46 15.75
C LEU A 229 11.50 -1.93 15.87
N THR A 230 11.93 -1.23 14.82
CA THR A 230 11.96 0.25 14.79
C THR A 230 10.61 0.85 14.43
N VAL A 231 9.69 0.06 13.85
CA VAL A 231 8.34 0.51 13.49
C VAL A 231 7.57 0.98 14.73
N LYS A 232 7.23 2.26 14.75
CA LYS A 232 6.44 2.92 15.80
C LYS A 232 5.16 3.51 15.21
N LYS A 233 4.03 3.22 15.83
CA LYS A 233 2.77 3.91 15.57
C LYS A 233 2.80 5.27 16.27
N VAL A 234 2.65 6.36 15.51
CA VAL A 234 2.60 7.73 16.04
C VAL A 234 1.16 8.09 16.41
N THR A 235 0.24 7.84 15.48
CA THR A 235 -1.21 7.96 15.64
C THR A 235 -1.90 6.92 14.75
N ASP A 236 -3.23 6.81 14.79
CA ASP A 236 -3.96 6.10 13.75
C ASP A 236 -3.64 6.73 12.37
N GLY A 237 -3.37 5.91 11.36
CA GLY A 237 -2.91 6.37 10.03
C GLY A 237 -1.41 6.68 9.90
N LEU A 238 -0.68 7.01 10.98
CA LEU A 238 0.75 7.40 10.89
C LEU A 238 1.71 6.43 11.58
N TYR A 239 2.65 5.88 10.81
CA TYR A 239 3.76 5.08 11.30
C TYR A 239 5.11 5.71 10.97
N THR A 240 6.12 5.42 11.79
CA THR A 240 7.53 5.77 11.53
C THR A 240 8.39 4.51 11.55
N MET A 241 9.44 4.47 10.74
CA MET A 241 10.40 3.36 10.69
C MET A 241 11.82 3.84 10.37
N ASP A 242 12.79 3.36 11.15
CA ASP A 242 14.21 3.41 10.79
C ASP A 242 14.56 2.16 9.98
N ASN A 243 14.81 2.34 8.69
CA ASN A 243 15.13 1.28 7.74
C ASN A 243 16.58 0.82 7.91
N LEU A 244 16.77 -0.43 8.36
CA LEU A 244 18.09 -1.03 8.60
C LEU A 244 18.43 -2.17 7.62
N GLU A 245 17.55 -2.49 6.68
CA GLU A 245 17.69 -3.65 5.77
C GLU A 245 17.73 -3.24 4.30
N CYS A 246 16.81 -2.39 3.85
CA CYS A 246 16.64 -2.02 2.45
C CYS A 246 17.59 -0.88 2.06
N LEU A 247 18.87 -1.21 2.06
CA LEU A 247 20.00 -0.29 1.94
C LEU A 247 20.84 -0.51 0.66
N ASP A 248 20.29 -1.18 -0.37
CA ASP A 248 21.03 -1.45 -1.61
C ASP A 248 20.30 -0.90 -2.84
N THR A 249 20.20 0.43 -2.87
CA THR A 249 19.55 1.16 -3.97
C THR A 249 20.31 1.00 -5.28
N GLN A 250 21.64 0.84 -5.25
CA GLN A 250 22.39 0.58 -6.48
C GLN A 250 21.99 -0.77 -7.11
N LYS A 251 21.86 -1.85 -6.33
CA LYS A 251 21.36 -3.12 -6.89
C LYS A 251 19.92 -3.05 -7.39
N MET A 252 19.09 -2.19 -6.79
CA MET A 252 17.73 -1.94 -7.28
C MET A 252 17.78 -1.22 -8.64
N LEU A 253 18.60 -0.18 -8.75
CA LEU A 253 18.81 0.56 -10.00
C LEU A 253 19.45 -0.32 -11.09
N ASP A 254 20.32 -1.25 -10.71
CA ASP A 254 20.95 -2.23 -11.62
C ASP A 254 20.03 -3.42 -11.95
N SER A 255 18.81 -3.46 -11.41
CA SER A 255 17.90 -4.60 -11.59
C SER A 255 17.25 -4.67 -12.98
N ASP A 256 17.32 -3.57 -13.74
CA ASP A 256 16.71 -3.47 -15.08
C ASP A 256 15.19 -3.74 -15.02
N SER A 257 14.53 -3.24 -13.97
CA SER A 257 13.12 -3.49 -13.70
C SER A 257 12.27 -2.31 -14.16
N GLY A 258 11.69 -2.43 -15.36
CA GLY A 258 10.68 -1.50 -15.89
C GLY A 258 9.24 -1.78 -15.47
N THR A 259 8.99 -2.84 -14.69
CA THR A 259 7.63 -3.24 -14.27
C THR A 259 7.54 -3.44 -12.77
N ILE A 260 6.34 -3.27 -12.22
CA ILE A 260 5.98 -3.55 -10.83
C ILE A 260 6.33 -4.99 -10.47
N ASN A 261 5.96 -5.95 -11.32
CA ASN A 261 6.24 -7.36 -11.06
C ASN A 261 7.76 -7.64 -11.08
N GLY A 262 8.51 -7.01 -12.00
CA GLY A 262 9.97 -7.12 -12.04
C GLY A 262 10.62 -6.58 -10.76
N MET A 263 10.19 -5.40 -10.30
CA MET A 263 10.64 -4.81 -9.04
C MET A 263 10.32 -5.73 -7.86
N LEU A 264 9.08 -6.23 -7.74
CA LEU A 264 8.71 -7.14 -6.65
C LEU A 264 9.54 -8.43 -6.71
N ASP A 265 9.69 -9.05 -7.88
CA ASP A 265 10.51 -10.26 -8.04
C ASP A 265 11.96 -10.00 -7.61
N TRP A 266 12.52 -8.83 -7.93
CA TRP A 266 13.84 -8.42 -7.44
C TRP A 266 13.86 -8.28 -5.91
N ILE A 267 12.87 -7.62 -5.30
CA ILE A 267 12.77 -7.49 -3.84
C ILE A 267 12.74 -8.87 -3.19
N PHE A 268 11.91 -9.79 -3.71
CA PHE A 268 11.79 -11.14 -3.18
C PHE A 268 13.05 -11.98 -3.35
N ALA A 269 13.75 -11.83 -4.46
CA ALA A 269 15.03 -12.48 -4.70
C ALA A 269 16.10 -12.02 -3.71
N ASN A 270 16.16 -10.71 -3.42
CA ASN A 270 17.24 -10.11 -2.64
C ASN A 270 16.97 -10.04 -1.13
N HIS A 271 15.73 -9.78 -0.72
CA HIS A 271 15.35 -9.56 0.68
C HIS A 271 14.63 -10.77 1.29
N PHE A 272 13.89 -11.53 0.47
CA PHE A 272 13.17 -12.72 0.92
C PHE A 272 13.79 -14.05 0.47
N TYR A 273 15.09 -14.04 0.13
CA TYR A 273 15.87 -15.25 -0.18
C TYR A 273 15.26 -16.13 -1.30
N GLY A 274 14.63 -15.49 -2.30
CA GLY A 274 13.99 -16.18 -3.42
C GLY A 274 12.68 -16.87 -3.04
N ALA A 275 12.04 -16.45 -1.93
CA ALA A 275 10.67 -16.82 -1.66
C ALA A 275 9.78 -16.38 -2.86
N PRO A 276 8.75 -17.16 -3.21
CA PRO A 276 7.82 -16.75 -4.25
C PRO A 276 7.20 -15.41 -3.90
N ASN A 277 7.10 -14.52 -4.88
CA ASN A 277 6.29 -13.32 -4.75
C ASN A 277 4.83 -13.74 -4.52
N VAL A 278 4.30 -13.35 -3.36
CA VAL A 278 2.91 -13.61 -2.95
C VAL A 278 2.11 -12.31 -2.80
N PHE A 279 2.73 -11.18 -3.10
CA PHE A 279 2.09 -9.87 -3.05
C PHE A 279 1.56 -9.50 -4.42
N THR A 280 0.36 -8.95 -4.42
CA THR A 280 -0.22 -8.24 -5.55
C THR A 280 -0.34 -6.79 -5.13
N ILE A 281 0.21 -5.87 -5.91
CA ILE A 281 -0.01 -4.45 -5.67
C ILE A 281 -1.47 -4.14 -5.97
N ASP A 282 -2.11 -3.40 -5.07
CA ASP A 282 -3.45 -2.88 -5.32
C ASP A 282 -3.36 -1.70 -6.27
N ARG A 283 -3.74 -1.93 -7.54
CA ARG A 283 -3.67 -0.92 -8.60
C ARG A 283 -4.64 0.24 -8.39
N ASN A 284 -5.67 0.07 -7.55
CA ASN A 284 -6.60 1.15 -7.24
C ASN A 284 -5.97 2.25 -6.37
N HIS A 285 -4.81 1.98 -5.74
CA HIS A 285 -4.07 2.92 -4.90
C HIS A 285 -2.99 3.69 -5.66
N LEU A 286 -2.99 3.56 -6.99
CA LEU A 286 -1.99 4.18 -7.87
C LEU A 286 -2.59 5.26 -8.77
N GLY A 287 -3.88 5.57 -8.56
CA GLY A 287 -4.66 6.67 -9.13
C GLY A 287 -4.76 7.83 -8.13
N PHE A 288 -3.81 8.76 -8.09
CA PHE A 288 -3.73 9.83 -7.07
C PHE A 288 -3.64 11.25 -7.63
N GLY A 289 -4.43 12.15 -7.03
CA GLY A 289 -4.27 13.60 -7.17
C GLY A 289 -3.06 14.07 -6.34
N CYS A 290 -2.37 15.12 -6.73
CA CYS A 290 -1.27 15.71 -5.95
C CYS A 290 -1.11 17.19 -6.27
N ALA A 291 -0.44 17.90 -5.37
CA ALA A 291 0.12 19.22 -5.61
C ALA A 291 1.51 19.28 -5.00
N ALA A 292 2.47 19.96 -5.63
CA ALA A 292 3.80 20.19 -5.07
C ALA A 292 4.29 21.60 -5.39
N PHE A 293 5.13 22.15 -4.52
CA PHE A 293 5.77 23.45 -4.74
C PHE A 293 7.09 23.62 -3.99
N SER A 294 7.88 24.60 -4.45
CA SER A 294 9.11 25.04 -3.80
C SER A 294 9.02 26.49 -3.34
N ALA A 295 9.45 26.73 -2.11
CA ALA A 295 9.45 28.04 -1.47
C ALA A 295 10.73 28.26 -0.65
N GLU A 296 10.92 29.48 -0.14
CA GLU A 296 12.01 29.83 0.77
C GLU A 296 11.43 30.47 2.05
N THR A 297 12.05 30.23 3.20
CA THR A 297 11.68 30.91 4.44
C THR A 297 12.23 32.34 4.46
N PRO A 298 11.67 33.25 5.27
CA PRO A 298 12.27 34.56 5.51
C PRO A 298 13.73 34.50 6.01
N GLU A 299 14.11 33.40 6.64
CA GLU A 299 15.44 33.09 7.15
C GLU A 299 16.41 32.59 6.05
N GLY A 300 15.88 32.17 4.90
CA GLY A 300 16.63 31.70 3.73
C GLY A 300 16.77 30.18 3.62
N ASP A 301 15.98 29.42 4.37
CA ASP A 301 15.90 27.96 4.23
C ASP A 301 14.98 27.60 3.06
N HIS A 302 15.25 26.47 2.41
CA HIS A 302 14.51 26.04 1.23
C HIS A 302 13.47 24.99 1.62
N LEU A 303 12.27 25.13 1.07
CA LEU A 303 11.13 24.26 1.38
C LEU A 303 10.64 23.50 0.14
N MET A 304 10.15 22.29 0.38
CA MET A 304 9.25 21.58 -0.53
C MET A 304 7.92 21.30 0.18
N GLY A 305 6.82 21.79 -0.39
CA GLY A 305 5.46 21.41 0.01
C GLY A 305 4.89 20.36 -0.93
N ARG A 306 4.17 19.36 -0.41
CA ARG A 306 3.47 18.33 -1.20
C ARG A 306 2.15 17.91 -0.55
N ASN A 307 1.08 17.81 -1.34
CA ASN A 307 -0.12 17.04 -1.03
C ASN A 307 -0.10 15.70 -1.80
N PHE A 308 -0.51 14.64 -1.12
CA PHE A 308 -0.83 13.36 -1.71
C PHE A 308 -2.33 13.10 -1.57
N ASP A 309 -3.04 13.13 -2.69
CA ASP A 309 -4.48 12.93 -2.75
C ASP A 309 -4.83 11.52 -3.21
N LEU A 310 -5.13 10.62 -2.27
CA LEU A 310 -5.58 9.25 -2.50
C LEU A 310 -6.78 8.92 -1.59
N LEU A 311 -7.50 7.83 -1.86
CA LEU A 311 -8.47 7.30 -0.89
C LEU A 311 -7.75 6.75 0.37
N GLU A 312 -8.48 6.70 1.48
CA GLU A 312 -8.04 6.30 2.82
C GLU A 312 -6.95 5.20 2.84
N THR A 313 -5.76 5.56 3.33
CA THR A 313 -4.62 4.67 3.51
C THR A 313 -3.81 4.96 4.78
N ASP A 314 -3.01 3.98 5.22
CA ASP A 314 -2.05 4.21 6.29
C ASP A 314 -0.70 4.68 5.70
N THR A 315 -0.11 5.69 6.33
CA THR A 315 1.14 6.34 5.92
C THR A 315 2.35 5.83 6.72
N LEU A 316 3.48 5.61 6.04
CA LEU A 316 4.76 5.30 6.67
C LEU A 316 5.83 6.35 6.36
N LEU A 317 6.28 7.06 7.41
CA LEU A 317 7.45 7.93 7.36
C LEU A 317 8.72 7.10 7.63
N VAL A 318 9.61 7.04 6.65
CA VAL A 318 10.79 6.19 6.64
C VAL A 318 12.05 7.03 6.73
N HIS A 319 12.91 6.74 7.69
CA HIS A 319 14.31 7.14 7.68
C HIS A 319 15.17 6.03 7.05
N SER A 320 16.09 6.38 6.16
CA SER A 320 17.06 5.45 5.57
C SER A 320 18.46 6.07 5.56
N HIS A 321 19.48 5.29 5.91
CA HIS A 321 20.87 5.69 5.69
C HIS A 321 21.72 4.51 5.18
N PRO A 322 21.63 4.21 3.87
CA PRO A 322 22.39 3.12 3.28
C PRO A 322 23.91 3.38 3.31
N GLU A 323 24.69 2.31 3.44
CA GLU A 323 26.15 2.45 3.40
C GLU A 323 26.59 2.96 2.02
N GLY A 324 27.21 4.14 1.99
CA GLY A 324 27.69 4.76 0.76
C GLY A 324 26.64 5.58 0.00
N ALA A 325 25.44 5.76 0.56
CA ALA A 325 24.38 6.62 0.03
C ALA A 325 24.08 7.77 1.01
N TYR A 326 23.25 8.72 0.57
CA TYR A 326 22.80 9.81 1.43
C TYR A 326 21.74 9.36 2.45
N GLU A 327 21.80 9.91 3.67
CA GLU A 327 20.71 9.85 4.66
C GLU A 327 19.46 10.50 4.06
N SER A 328 18.29 9.86 4.19
CA SER A 328 17.04 10.35 3.63
C SER A 328 15.84 10.10 4.55
N ILE A 329 14.84 10.97 4.39
CA ILE A 329 13.50 10.83 4.95
C ILE A 329 12.56 10.72 3.75
N GLY A 330 11.70 9.72 3.72
CA GLY A 330 10.68 9.58 2.68
C GLY A 330 9.37 9.03 3.21
N VAL A 331 8.29 9.26 2.46
CA VAL A 331 6.94 8.83 2.82
C VAL A 331 6.48 7.76 1.85
N ALA A 332 5.93 6.67 2.38
CA ALA A 332 5.37 5.56 1.62
C ALA A 332 3.91 5.33 1.96
N ASP A 333 3.13 5.00 0.93
CA ASP A 333 1.77 4.49 1.06
C ASP A 333 1.79 2.99 1.40
N LEU A 334 1.14 2.59 2.49
CA LEU A 334 1.00 1.19 2.88
C LEU A 334 -0.13 0.47 2.13
N GLY A 335 -1.13 1.21 1.66
CA GLY A 335 -2.29 0.73 0.90
C GLY A 335 -1.90 0.07 -0.42
N ILE A 336 -0.84 0.55 -1.08
CA ILE A 336 -0.19 -0.09 -2.24
C ILE A 336 0.08 -1.58 -1.99
N PHE A 337 0.44 -1.94 -0.76
CA PHE A 337 0.73 -3.33 -0.36
C PHE A 337 -0.42 -4.01 0.41
N SER A 338 -1.62 -3.43 0.34
CA SER A 338 -2.81 -3.87 1.09
C SER A 338 -2.58 -3.91 2.60
N VAL A 339 -1.77 -2.97 3.11
CA VAL A 339 -1.52 -2.80 4.55
C VAL A 339 -2.17 -1.51 5.02
N GLY A 340 -2.99 -1.60 6.06
CA GLY A 340 -3.65 -0.45 6.70
C GLY A 340 -4.81 -0.87 7.59
N GLN A 341 -5.48 0.07 8.25
CA GLN A 341 -6.59 -0.23 9.18
C GLN A 341 -7.83 -0.78 8.46
N THR A 342 -8.09 -0.29 7.25
CA THR A 342 -9.22 -0.65 6.37
C THR A 342 -8.86 -1.74 5.35
N TYR A 343 -7.63 -2.25 5.40
CA TYR A 343 -7.10 -3.25 4.46
C TYR A 343 -6.98 -4.65 5.06
N PRO A 344 -6.72 -5.66 4.20
CA PRO A 344 -6.66 -7.01 4.70
C PRO A 344 -5.51 -7.34 5.64
N ILE A 345 -4.41 -6.57 5.59
CA ILE A 345 -3.23 -6.78 6.43
C ILE A 345 -3.13 -5.61 7.41
N SER A 346 -3.33 -5.90 8.69
CA SER A 346 -3.14 -4.88 9.72
C SER A 346 -1.67 -4.44 9.81
N PRO A 347 -1.38 -3.13 9.87
CA PRO A 347 -0.02 -2.59 10.02
C PRO A 347 0.64 -3.00 11.34
N ASP A 348 -0.17 -3.25 12.39
CA ASP A 348 0.32 -3.68 13.70
C ASP A 348 0.70 -5.17 13.73
N SER A 349 0.34 -5.94 12.70
CA SER A 349 0.62 -7.37 12.60
C SER A 349 2.08 -7.65 12.22
N PRO A 350 2.65 -8.81 12.60
CA PRO A 350 3.99 -9.20 12.15
C PRO A 350 4.15 -9.23 10.62
N LEU A 351 3.09 -9.54 9.88
CA LEU A 351 3.12 -9.52 8.41
C LEU A 351 3.13 -8.09 7.88
N GLY A 352 2.28 -7.19 8.41
CA GLY A 352 2.26 -5.77 8.05
C GLY A 352 3.63 -5.12 8.28
N LYS A 353 4.22 -5.33 9.45
CA LYS A 353 5.58 -4.84 9.75
C LYS A 353 6.65 -5.42 8.84
N LEU A 354 6.53 -6.68 8.42
CA LEU A 354 7.47 -7.29 7.48
C LEU A 354 7.36 -6.66 6.09
N ILE A 355 6.15 -6.32 5.66
CA ILE A 355 5.91 -5.61 4.40
C ILE A 355 6.47 -4.18 4.47
N MET A 356 6.26 -3.47 5.58
CA MET A 356 6.83 -2.13 5.79
C MET A 356 8.34 -2.10 5.56
N VAL A 357 9.09 -3.17 5.87
CA VAL A 357 10.55 -3.24 5.65
C VAL A 357 10.93 -2.96 4.19
N ILE A 358 10.11 -3.35 3.20
CA ILE A 358 10.43 -3.22 1.77
C ILE A 358 9.84 -1.97 1.09
N THR A 359 8.88 -1.31 1.75
CA THR A 359 8.30 -0.03 1.28
C THR A 359 9.32 1.09 1.03
N PRO A 360 10.53 1.13 1.62
CA PRO A 360 11.50 2.18 1.33
C PRO A 360 11.96 2.23 -0.14
N TYR A 361 11.70 1.20 -0.96
CA TYR A 361 11.99 1.21 -2.40
C TYR A 361 10.94 1.95 -3.24
N VAL A 362 9.78 2.28 -2.66
CA VAL A 362 8.64 2.90 -3.34
C VAL A 362 8.10 4.09 -2.56
N VAL A 363 8.98 4.84 -1.90
CA VAL A 363 8.59 6.13 -1.33
C VAL A 363 8.11 7.07 -2.43
N LEU A 364 7.01 7.78 -2.18
CA LEU A 364 6.37 8.65 -3.16
C LEU A 364 6.90 10.08 -3.10
N ASP A 365 7.47 10.46 -1.95
CA ASP A 365 8.17 11.72 -1.77
C ASP A 365 9.19 11.63 -0.63
N GLY A 366 10.07 12.62 -0.56
CA GLY A 366 11.06 12.72 0.51
C GLY A 366 12.14 13.75 0.25
N MET A 367 13.10 13.79 1.17
CA MET A 367 14.31 14.61 1.08
C MET A 367 15.56 13.88 1.61
N ASN A 368 16.75 14.35 1.25
CA ASN A 368 18.01 13.82 1.76
C ASN A 368 18.89 14.85 2.48
N GLU A 369 19.95 14.36 3.14
CA GLU A 369 20.92 15.19 3.89
C GLU A 369 21.68 16.21 3.03
N LYS A 370 21.67 16.06 1.70
CA LYS A 370 22.24 17.04 0.78
C LYS A 370 21.27 18.15 0.43
N GLY A 371 20.02 18.05 0.88
CA GLY A 371 18.98 19.03 0.65
C GLY A 371 18.39 18.91 -0.75
N VAL A 372 18.30 17.70 -1.30
CA VAL A 372 17.47 17.40 -2.48
C VAL A 372 16.16 16.80 -1.99
N ALA A 373 15.05 17.27 -2.54
CA ALA A 373 13.75 16.67 -2.34
C ALA A 373 13.08 16.37 -3.68
N ALA A 374 12.28 15.31 -3.68
CA ALA A 374 11.54 14.89 -4.86
C ALA A 374 10.17 14.33 -4.47
N GLY A 375 9.19 14.46 -5.36
CA GLY A 375 7.87 13.86 -5.22
C GLY A 375 7.30 13.48 -6.57
N ILE A 376 6.53 12.38 -6.60
CA ILE A 376 5.84 11.89 -7.80
C ILE A 376 4.38 12.36 -7.80
N LEU A 377 3.88 12.77 -8.97
CA LEU A 377 2.48 13.14 -9.18
C LEU A 377 1.98 12.51 -10.48
N GLU A 378 0.74 12.03 -10.47
CA GLU A 378 0.11 11.39 -11.63
C GLU A 378 -0.31 12.40 -12.70
N LEU A 379 -0.19 11.98 -13.95
CA LEU A 379 -0.71 12.65 -15.12
C LEU A 379 -1.67 11.72 -15.86
N ASN A 380 -2.90 12.17 -16.07
CA ASN A 380 -3.90 11.47 -16.90
C ASN A 380 -3.59 11.66 -18.41
N ILE A 381 -2.45 11.12 -18.82
CA ILE A 381 -1.97 10.99 -20.19
C ILE A 381 -1.43 9.57 -20.39
N GLU A 382 -1.19 9.17 -21.64
CA GLU A 382 -0.67 7.86 -21.98
C GLU A 382 0.64 7.55 -21.22
N GLU A 383 0.73 6.34 -20.67
CA GLU A 383 1.88 5.85 -19.94
C GLU A 383 3.20 6.02 -20.69
N THR A 384 4.28 6.29 -19.94
CA THR A 384 5.63 6.31 -20.51
C THR A 384 6.20 4.90 -20.54
N HIS A 385 6.70 4.50 -21.71
CA HIS A 385 7.50 3.29 -21.93
C HIS A 385 8.65 3.65 -22.87
N GLN A 386 9.80 4.03 -22.30
CA GLN A 386 10.97 4.37 -23.10
C GLN A 386 11.73 3.11 -23.54
N ASP A 387 12.27 3.12 -24.75
CA ASP A 387 13.20 2.09 -25.24
C ASP A 387 14.28 2.77 -26.07
N LYS A 388 15.31 3.28 -25.39
CA LYS A 388 16.47 3.98 -25.98
C LYS A 388 17.77 3.24 -25.72
N GLY A 389 17.69 1.98 -25.27
CA GLY A 389 18.83 1.11 -25.00
C GLY A 389 19.59 1.48 -23.72
N LYS A 390 18.93 2.14 -22.77
CA LYS A 390 19.41 2.36 -21.42
C LYS A 390 18.80 1.30 -20.49
N PRO A 391 19.30 1.12 -19.25
CA PRO A 391 18.64 0.25 -18.30
C PRO A 391 17.23 0.75 -17.97
N ASP A 392 16.31 -0.17 -17.78
CA ASP A 392 14.92 0.10 -17.43
C ASP A 392 14.79 0.49 -15.95
N LEU A 393 14.01 1.54 -15.69
CA LEU A 393 13.69 1.99 -14.34
C LEU A 393 12.20 2.28 -14.22
N LEU A 394 11.54 1.56 -13.32
CA LEU A 394 10.20 1.88 -12.86
C LEU A 394 10.21 3.23 -12.13
N ILE A 395 9.33 4.15 -12.54
CA ILE A 395 9.31 5.54 -12.06
C ILE A 395 9.15 5.67 -10.53
N PHE A 396 8.44 4.74 -9.88
CA PHE A 396 8.30 4.70 -8.41
C PHE A 396 9.63 4.47 -7.67
N CYS A 397 10.58 3.80 -8.31
CA CYS A 397 11.92 3.60 -7.76
C CYS A 397 12.83 4.83 -7.99
N ALA A 398 12.44 5.76 -8.87
CA ALA A 398 13.25 6.92 -9.21
C ALA A 398 13.42 7.87 -8.02
N ILE A 399 12.37 8.09 -7.22
CA ILE A 399 12.46 8.89 -5.98
C ILE A 399 13.54 8.31 -5.08
N ARG A 400 13.52 7.00 -4.83
CA ARG A 400 14.53 6.36 -3.99
C ARG A 400 15.93 6.48 -4.58
N GLY A 401 16.07 6.33 -5.90
CA GLY A 401 17.32 6.56 -6.62
C GLY A 401 17.87 7.98 -6.43
N ILE A 402 17.01 9.00 -6.53
CA ILE A 402 17.36 10.41 -6.33
C ILE A 402 17.82 10.65 -4.89
N LEU A 403 17.01 10.24 -3.92
CA LEU A 403 17.28 10.50 -2.50
C LEU A 403 18.61 9.89 -2.05
N ASP A 404 18.95 8.70 -2.53
CA ASP A 404 20.17 8.00 -2.10
C ASP A 404 21.44 8.46 -2.84
N ASN A 405 21.33 8.99 -4.07
CA ASN A 405 22.49 9.20 -4.93
C ASN A 405 22.75 10.65 -5.37
N CYS A 406 21.78 11.57 -5.22
CA CYS A 406 21.86 12.91 -5.80
C CYS A 406 22.01 14.00 -4.73
N ALA A 407 22.92 14.95 -4.96
CA ALA A 407 23.16 16.11 -4.09
C ALA A 407 22.61 17.43 -4.64
N SER A 408 22.05 17.43 -5.85
CA SER A 408 21.37 18.58 -6.46
C SER A 408 20.33 18.13 -7.49
N VAL A 409 19.49 19.08 -7.92
CA VAL A 409 18.57 18.90 -9.06
C VAL A 409 19.33 18.46 -10.32
N ASP A 410 20.52 19.01 -10.60
CA ASP A 410 21.29 18.62 -11.78
C ASP A 410 21.75 17.16 -11.73
N GLU A 411 22.17 16.68 -10.55
CA GLU A 411 22.53 15.27 -10.38
C GLU A 411 21.31 14.36 -10.53
N ALA A 412 20.14 14.79 -10.03
CA ALA A 412 18.88 14.07 -10.22
C ALA A 412 18.49 13.97 -11.70
N LEU A 413 18.61 15.06 -12.46
CA LEU A 413 18.37 15.06 -13.90
C LEU A 413 19.34 14.13 -14.64
N ALA A 414 20.64 14.17 -14.31
CA ALA A 414 21.64 13.29 -14.89
C ALA A 414 21.39 11.81 -14.58
N LEU A 415 20.90 11.50 -13.37
CA LEU A 415 20.47 10.15 -12.99
C LEU A 415 19.30 9.71 -13.87
N LEU A 416 18.22 10.49 -13.95
CA LEU A 416 17.04 10.17 -14.75
C LEU A 416 17.37 10.00 -16.23
N GLU A 417 18.24 10.84 -16.78
CA GLU A 417 18.72 10.73 -18.16
C GLU A 417 19.50 9.43 -18.43
N SER A 418 19.99 8.74 -17.40
CA SER A 418 20.75 7.50 -17.57
C SER A 418 19.89 6.24 -17.68
N TYR A 419 18.57 6.36 -17.49
CA TYR A 419 17.61 5.25 -17.55
C TYR A 419 16.55 5.46 -18.64
N ASP A 420 15.92 4.35 -19.04
CA ASP A 420 14.65 4.34 -19.77
C ASP A 420 13.53 4.19 -18.73
N ILE A 421 12.64 5.19 -18.65
CA ILE A 421 11.62 5.29 -17.60
C ILE A 421 10.30 4.64 -18.03
N HIS A 422 9.74 3.85 -17.11
CA HIS A 422 8.48 3.12 -17.26
C HIS A 422 7.54 3.38 -16.09
N SER A 423 6.23 3.48 -16.35
CA SER A 423 5.21 3.59 -15.28
C SER A 423 4.51 2.27 -14.94
N ASP A 424 4.28 1.38 -15.92
CA ASP A 424 3.63 0.06 -15.77
C ASP A 424 2.21 0.12 -15.15
N LEU A 425 1.47 1.21 -15.41
CA LEU A 425 0.20 1.52 -14.74
C LEU A 425 -0.85 2.17 -15.64
N GLU A 426 -0.71 2.14 -16.95
CA GLU A 426 -1.66 2.71 -17.92
C GLU A 426 -1.75 4.25 -17.90
N VAL A 427 -1.24 4.90 -16.85
CA VAL A 427 -1.08 6.34 -16.69
C VAL A 427 0.39 6.75 -16.65
N ASN A 428 0.64 8.04 -16.80
CA ASN A 428 1.98 8.63 -16.72
C ASN A 428 2.15 9.40 -15.40
N TYR A 429 3.38 9.76 -15.08
CA TYR A 429 3.70 10.56 -13.90
C TYR A 429 4.74 11.62 -14.25
N HIS A 430 4.77 12.70 -13.49
CA HIS A 430 5.93 13.60 -13.48
C HIS A 430 6.56 13.65 -12.09
N LEU A 431 7.81 14.10 -12.05
CA LEU A 431 8.53 14.33 -10.81
C LEU A 431 8.67 15.82 -10.58
N PHE A 432 8.32 16.28 -9.37
CA PHE A 432 8.75 17.57 -8.86
C PHE A 432 10.05 17.38 -8.10
N ILE A 433 11.10 18.12 -8.44
CA ILE A 433 12.42 18.01 -7.80
C ILE A 433 12.90 19.40 -7.45
N THR A 434 13.36 19.59 -6.21
CA THR A 434 13.96 20.85 -5.75
C THR A 434 15.16 20.60 -4.86
N ASP A 435 16.04 21.60 -4.73
CA ASP A 435 17.19 21.52 -3.84
C ASP A 435 17.44 22.80 -3.04
N LYS A 436 18.30 22.69 -2.02
CA LYS A 436 18.71 23.80 -1.13
C LYS A 436 19.58 24.88 -1.78
N THR A 437 19.71 24.88 -3.10
CA THR A 437 20.23 26.04 -3.84
C THR A 437 19.11 26.95 -4.35
N GLY A 438 17.85 26.54 -4.14
CA GLY A 438 16.66 27.22 -4.62
C GLY A 438 16.25 26.81 -6.03
N ARG A 439 16.91 25.80 -6.61
CA ARG A 439 16.54 25.26 -7.92
C ARG A 439 15.39 24.29 -7.80
N TYR A 440 14.44 24.38 -8.73
CA TYR A 440 13.29 23.49 -8.83
C TYR A 440 13.00 23.16 -10.29
N VAL A 441 12.50 21.96 -10.55
CA VAL A 441 12.08 21.50 -11.87
C VAL A 441 10.88 20.56 -11.76
N VAL A 442 10.07 20.55 -12.81
CA VAL A 442 9.10 19.51 -13.14
C VAL A 442 9.69 18.67 -14.27
N VAL A 443 9.78 17.36 -14.09
CA VAL A 443 10.31 16.42 -15.08
C VAL A 443 9.18 15.53 -15.59
N GLU A 444 8.88 15.63 -16.88
CA GLU A 444 7.74 14.97 -17.52
C GLU A 444 8.22 14.08 -18.66
N TRP A 445 7.53 12.95 -18.90
CA TRP A 445 7.83 12.06 -20.03
C TRP A 445 6.74 12.15 -21.08
N LEU A 446 6.98 12.93 -22.13
CA LEU A 446 6.00 13.23 -23.18
C LEU A 446 6.48 12.63 -24.50
N ASP A 447 5.63 11.84 -25.16
CA ASP A 447 6.00 11.06 -26.36
C ASP A 447 7.26 10.20 -26.18
N GLY A 448 7.47 9.67 -24.97
CA GLY A 448 8.68 8.91 -24.63
C GLY A 448 9.95 9.75 -24.54
N GLU A 449 9.86 11.09 -24.48
CA GLU A 449 10.97 12.01 -24.27
C GLU A 449 10.90 12.66 -22.88
N MET A 450 12.06 12.73 -22.21
CA MET A 450 12.17 13.46 -20.94
C MET A 450 12.18 14.96 -21.23
N VAL A 451 11.24 15.68 -20.64
CA VAL A 451 11.05 17.13 -20.76
C VAL A 451 11.21 17.75 -19.39
N VAL A 452 12.11 18.73 -19.27
CA VAL A 452 12.41 19.41 -18.02
C VAL A 452 11.89 20.84 -18.09
N VAL A 453 11.09 21.23 -17.10
CA VAL A 453 10.48 22.56 -17.02
C VAL A 453 10.83 23.20 -15.69
N GLU A 454 11.38 24.40 -15.72
CA GLU A 454 11.55 25.21 -14.50
C GLU A 454 10.23 25.89 -14.15
N HIS A 455 9.47 25.28 -13.24
CA HIS A 455 8.22 25.81 -12.72
C HIS A 455 8.13 25.58 -11.20
N PRO A 456 7.78 26.60 -10.39
CA PRO A 456 7.91 26.53 -8.93
C PRO A 456 6.88 25.62 -8.25
N CYS A 457 5.88 25.14 -9.00
CA CYS A 457 4.85 24.25 -8.51
C CYS A 457 4.29 23.38 -9.66
N CYS A 458 3.63 22.29 -9.30
CA CYS A 458 2.87 21.47 -10.23
C CYS A 458 1.70 20.76 -9.52
N THR A 459 0.74 20.30 -10.33
CA THR A 459 -0.38 19.44 -9.93
C THR A 459 -0.50 18.31 -10.97
N ASN A 460 -1.63 17.62 -11.04
CA ASN A 460 -1.88 16.53 -12.01
C ASN A 460 -2.13 17.00 -13.46
N SER A 461 -1.44 18.06 -13.89
CA SER A 461 -1.51 18.61 -15.24
C SER A 461 -0.12 18.80 -15.78
N VAL A 462 0.04 18.53 -17.07
CA VAL A 462 1.31 18.74 -17.78
C VAL A 462 1.66 20.23 -17.80
N ILE A 463 2.86 20.55 -17.33
CA ILE A 463 3.38 21.92 -17.25
C ILE A 463 4.17 22.28 -18.51
N ALA A 464 4.76 21.30 -19.20
CA ALA A 464 5.55 21.55 -20.39
C ALA A 464 4.73 22.25 -21.48
N PRO A 465 5.27 23.33 -22.07
CA PRO A 465 4.60 24.00 -23.17
C PRO A 465 4.57 23.08 -24.39
N GLY A 466 3.41 22.95 -25.03
CA GLY A 466 3.28 22.12 -26.22
C GLY A 466 1.88 21.56 -26.39
N GLU A 467 1.78 20.46 -27.14
CA GLU A 467 0.52 19.76 -27.40
C GLU A 467 -0.10 19.16 -26.12
N TYR A 468 0.73 18.79 -25.16
CA TYR A 468 0.31 18.18 -23.91
C TYR A 468 0.01 19.20 -22.81
N PHE A 469 0.36 20.48 -22.98
CA PHE A 469 0.16 21.50 -21.95
C PHE A 469 -1.28 21.50 -21.42
N ASP A 470 -1.43 21.49 -20.10
CA ASP A 470 -2.72 21.45 -19.40
C ASP A 470 -3.54 20.17 -19.65
N LYS A 471 -3.00 19.14 -20.34
CA LYS A 471 -3.61 17.81 -20.36
C LYS A 471 -3.40 17.13 -19.01
N GLY A 472 -4.37 16.28 -18.64
CA GLY A 472 -4.47 15.66 -17.33
C GLY A 472 -5.77 16.08 -16.65
N SER A 473 -5.68 16.49 -15.39
CA SER A 473 -6.78 17.12 -14.64
C SER A 473 -6.50 18.62 -14.44
N PRO A 474 -6.85 19.50 -15.40
CA PRO A 474 -6.63 20.95 -15.31
C PRO A 474 -7.09 21.51 -13.98
N ASP A 475 -6.18 22.16 -13.25
CA ASP A 475 -6.38 22.40 -11.83
C ASP A 475 -6.29 23.87 -11.42
N TYR A 476 -7.29 24.34 -10.70
CA TYR A 476 -7.29 25.66 -10.07
C TYR A 476 -6.20 25.79 -8.98
N ARG A 477 -5.72 24.66 -8.44
CA ARG A 477 -4.72 24.60 -7.37
C ARG A 477 -3.39 25.23 -7.74
N ILE A 478 -2.90 25.08 -8.97
CA ILE A 478 -1.65 25.74 -9.42
C ILE A 478 -1.75 27.24 -9.20
N LYS A 479 -2.84 27.85 -9.67
CA LYS A 479 -3.05 29.28 -9.54
C LYS A 479 -3.12 29.73 -8.07
N THR A 480 -3.79 28.96 -7.21
CA THR A 480 -3.83 29.24 -5.77
C THR A 480 -2.43 29.21 -5.15
N ILE A 481 -1.61 28.19 -5.49
CA ILE A 481 -0.22 28.09 -5.03
C ILE A 481 0.59 29.30 -5.47
N GLU A 482 0.51 29.67 -6.75
CA GLU A 482 1.24 30.83 -7.30
C GLU A 482 0.83 32.15 -6.64
N GLU A 483 -0.47 32.35 -6.42
CA GLU A 483 -0.99 33.57 -5.78
C GLU A 483 -0.53 33.68 -4.32
N GLU A 484 -0.52 32.58 -3.57
CA GLU A 484 -0.12 32.56 -2.16
C GLU A 484 1.40 32.60 -1.95
N LEU A 485 2.18 31.95 -2.82
CA LEU A 485 3.64 32.06 -2.80
C LEU A 485 4.12 33.46 -3.22
N GLY A 486 3.41 34.08 -4.17
CA GLY A 486 3.82 35.34 -4.77
C GLY A 486 5.13 35.20 -5.58
N PRO A 487 5.64 36.32 -6.14
CA PRO A 487 6.78 36.29 -7.06
C PRO A 487 8.10 35.90 -6.38
N ASP A 488 8.26 36.22 -5.10
CA ASP A 488 9.49 35.93 -4.34
C ASP A 488 9.45 34.54 -3.70
N ARG A 489 8.27 33.89 -3.59
CA ARG A 489 8.06 32.57 -2.97
C ARG A 489 8.55 32.48 -1.53
N ILE A 490 8.52 33.59 -0.79
CA ILE A 490 8.99 33.66 0.60
C ILE A 490 7.81 33.40 1.54
N VAL A 491 7.80 32.25 2.23
CA VAL A 491 6.74 31.85 3.18
C VAL A 491 7.36 31.10 4.37
N THR A 492 6.73 31.18 5.55
CA THR A 492 7.11 30.33 6.68
C THR A 492 6.66 28.88 6.46
N GLU A 493 7.21 27.92 7.19
CA GLU A 493 6.74 26.52 7.14
C GLU A 493 5.24 26.40 7.47
N ASP A 494 4.75 27.14 8.46
CA ASP A 494 3.31 27.21 8.79
C ASP A 494 2.49 27.70 7.59
N LYS A 495 2.97 28.74 6.90
CA LYS A 495 2.29 29.27 5.72
C LYS A 495 2.36 28.31 4.54
N ALA A 496 3.44 27.56 4.38
CA ALA A 496 3.54 26.49 3.39
C ALA A 496 2.48 25.39 3.68
N MET A 497 2.29 25.02 4.94
CA MET A 497 1.25 24.07 5.34
C MET A 497 -0.17 24.64 5.10
N GLU A 498 -0.39 25.93 5.37
CA GLU A 498 -1.66 26.61 5.01
C GLU A 498 -1.91 26.61 3.49
N ILE A 499 -0.87 26.76 2.66
CA ILE A 499 -1.03 26.68 1.20
C ILE A 499 -1.48 25.27 0.81
N LEU A 500 -0.89 24.23 1.41
CA LEU A 500 -1.32 22.85 1.23
C LEU A 500 -2.78 22.64 1.65
N ASP A 501 -3.22 23.25 2.75
CA ASP A 501 -4.65 23.29 3.13
C ASP A 501 -5.52 23.98 2.07
N MET A 502 -5.09 25.07 1.47
CA MET A 502 -5.89 25.72 0.42
C MET A 502 -6.05 24.87 -0.85
N VAL A 503 -5.12 23.93 -1.09
CA VAL A 503 -5.03 23.11 -2.30
C VAL A 503 -5.13 21.61 -2.03
N HIS A 504 -5.65 21.22 -0.87
CA HIS A 504 -6.05 19.84 -0.65
C HIS A 504 -7.28 19.51 -1.49
N SER A 505 -7.49 18.23 -1.76
CA SER A 505 -8.66 17.79 -2.49
C SER A 505 -9.93 17.97 -1.65
N LYS A 506 -10.78 18.91 -2.07
CA LYS A 506 -12.05 19.26 -1.39
C LYS A 506 -13.08 18.12 -1.34
N HIS A 507 -12.78 17.00 -2.00
CA HIS A 507 -13.60 15.78 -1.96
C HIS A 507 -13.23 14.84 -0.81
N GLY A 508 -12.25 15.21 0.04
CA GLY A 508 -11.89 14.46 1.24
C GLY A 508 -10.92 13.30 0.99
N ILE A 509 -10.03 13.46 0.01
CA ILE A 509 -9.10 12.42 -0.43
C ILE A 509 -7.64 12.84 -0.26
N THR A 510 -7.29 13.80 0.61
CA THR A 510 -5.87 14.15 0.85
C THR A 510 -5.38 13.38 2.06
N GLU A 511 -4.63 12.31 1.81
CA GLU A 511 -4.12 11.39 2.83
C GLU A 511 -2.98 12.00 3.64
N TRP A 512 -2.05 12.67 2.96
CA TRP A 512 -1.03 13.43 3.67
C TRP A 512 -0.56 14.69 2.97
N SER A 513 -0.10 15.61 3.78
CA SER A 513 0.56 16.85 3.37
C SER A 513 1.90 16.96 4.07
N CYS A 514 2.96 17.16 3.31
CA CYS A 514 4.32 17.30 3.83
C CYS A 514 4.91 18.65 3.49
N VAL A 515 5.56 19.28 4.48
CA VAL A 515 6.48 20.41 4.29
C VAL A 515 7.87 19.96 4.74
N TYR A 516 8.78 19.82 3.79
CA TYR A 516 10.18 19.49 4.01
C TYR A 516 11.01 20.76 4.11
N ASN A 517 11.82 20.89 5.16
CA ASN A 517 12.85 21.92 5.23
C ASN A 517 14.20 21.30 4.82
N LEU A 518 14.72 21.75 3.67
CA LEU A 518 15.87 21.16 3.00
C LEU A 518 17.20 21.50 3.66
N ASP A 519 17.23 22.56 4.44
CA ASP A 519 18.42 23.04 5.16
C ASP A 519 18.52 22.42 6.55
N ASP A 520 17.39 22.27 7.25
CA ASP A 520 17.31 21.70 8.60
C ASP A 520 17.14 20.16 8.62
N PHE A 521 16.86 19.55 7.46
CA PHE A 521 16.62 18.11 7.31
C PHE A 521 15.50 17.58 8.23
N SER A 522 14.35 18.25 8.11
CA SER A 522 13.14 17.99 8.87
C SER A 522 11.91 17.95 7.95
N VAL A 523 10.84 17.34 8.47
CA VAL A 523 9.54 17.27 7.80
C VAL A 523 8.41 17.54 8.79
N ASN A 524 7.47 18.38 8.37
CA ASN A 524 6.17 18.54 9.01
C ASN A 524 5.14 17.77 8.17
N ILE A 525 4.40 16.84 8.79
CA ILE A 525 3.38 16.03 8.13
C ILE A 525 2.01 16.22 8.79
N CYS A 526 0.99 16.39 7.96
CA CYS A 526 -0.43 16.37 8.32
C CYS A 526 -1.08 15.17 7.63
N LEU A 527 -2.04 14.52 8.29
CA LEU A 527 -2.84 13.44 7.71
C LEU A 527 -4.29 13.86 7.51
N ASP A 528 -4.96 13.22 6.55
CA ASP A 528 -6.42 13.23 6.35
C ASP A 528 -7.03 14.64 6.24
N ALA A 529 -6.26 15.58 5.69
CA ALA A 529 -6.56 17.01 5.68
C ALA A 529 -6.93 17.63 7.07
N ASP A 530 -6.52 17.01 8.19
CA ASP A 530 -6.68 17.56 9.54
C ASP A 530 -5.52 18.50 9.89
N TYR A 531 -5.46 19.65 9.22
CA TYR A 531 -4.42 20.67 9.41
C TYR A 531 -4.37 21.27 10.83
N SER A 532 -5.29 20.89 11.73
CA SER A 532 -5.20 21.19 13.15
C SER A 532 -4.16 20.33 13.88
N LYS A 533 -3.69 19.24 13.26
CA LYS A 533 -2.71 18.30 13.79
C LYS A 533 -1.55 18.10 12.81
N VAL A 534 -0.48 18.85 13.05
CA VAL A 534 0.79 18.70 12.33
C VAL A 534 1.80 17.99 13.22
N TYR A 535 2.46 16.97 12.68
CA TYR A 535 3.52 16.20 13.32
C TYR A 535 4.87 16.60 12.70
N SER A 536 5.84 16.96 13.55
CA SER A 536 7.17 17.37 13.10
C SER A 536 8.19 16.29 13.42
N PHE A 537 9.09 16.02 12.47
CA PHE A 537 10.17 15.06 12.63
C PHE A 537 11.48 15.60 12.06
N SER A 538 12.55 15.43 12.80
CA SER A 538 13.92 15.53 12.28
C SER A 538 14.49 14.15 11.97
N ALA A 539 15.50 14.08 11.09
CA ALA A 539 16.25 12.84 10.85
C ALA A 539 16.84 12.24 12.15
N SER A 540 17.13 13.08 13.16
CA SER A 540 17.65 12.62 14.44
C SER A 540 16.62 11.92 15.35
N GLU A 541 15.34 12.26 15.21
CA GLU A 541 14.25 11.65 15.97
C GLU A 541 13.74 10.36 15.34
N LEU A 542 13.93 10.23 14.02
CA LEU A 542 13.58 9.03 13.27
C LEU A 542 14.61 7.90 13.44
N ARG A 543 15.85 8.21 13.83
CA ARG A 543 16.89 7.27 14.28
C ARG A 543 16.60 6.73 15.68
#